data_AF-A0A948BXD8-F1
#
_entry.id   AF-A0A948BXD8-F1
#
_cell.length_a   1.000
_cell.length_b   1.000
_cell.length_c   1.000
_cell.angle_alpha   90.00
_cell.angle_beta   90.00
_cell.angle_gamma   90.00
#
_symmetry.space_group_name_H-M   'P 1'
#
loop_
_entity.id
_entity.type
_entity.pdbx_description
1 polymer ?
#
loop_
_entity_poly.entity_id
_entity_poly.type
_entity_poly.pdbx_seq_one_letter_code
_entity_poly.pdbx_strand_id
1 'polypeptide(L)'
;MNTAHIILEKILPDSFKSHLDLRFPAWHAAIDKSEIQIKIWLEKLLSELVKNALLAVVVSGAYIAGLYFLRGSWHLFANTLMGSQYINSVDVARASEISRVLSLEFKKLSFTIILLAITTSGVAGIISQLTMLRRFFYVGRSPLVKLFWMGLASGMVAHRLTDHYHLELHLSFSLCLLPTAVLFSSILASVGKLLPELNVASFMQNYRERKEIQALKDDLARLQNEGPEK
;
A
#
# COMPACT_ATOMS: atom_id res chain seq x y z
N MET A 1 5.61 4.89 -29.82
CA MET A 1 5.68 6.08 -30.70
C MET A 1 4.38 6.84 -30.52
N ASN A 2 4.47 8.11 -30.09
CA ASN A 2 3.39 8.81 -29.41
C ASN A 2 2.57 9.68 -30.40
N THR A 3 1.24 9.58 -30.38
CA THR A 3 0.31 10.25 -31.30
C THR A 3 0.38 11.78 -31.23
N ALA A 4 0.80 12.32 -30.08
CA ALA A 4 1.04 13.75 -29.89
C ALA A 4 2.25 14.29 -30.69
N HIS A 5 3.28 13.46 -30.89
CA HIS A 5 4.48 13.84 -31.64
C HIS A 5 4.17 14.00 -33.14
N ILE A 6 3.26 13.17 -33.66
CA ILE A 6 2.82 13.17 -35.06
C ILE A 6 1.96 14.41 -35.38
N ILE A 7 1.14 14.85 -34.41
CA ILE A 7 0.26 16.02 -34.59
C ILE A 7 1.08 17.31 -34.58
N LEU A 8 2.07 17.43 -33.68
CA LEU A 8 3.01 18.56 -33.66
C LEU A 8 3.90 18.61 -34.91
N GLU A 9 4.32 17.46 -35.43
CA GLU A 9 5.14 17.37 -36.64
C GLU A 9 4.44 17.87 -37.90
N LYS A 10 3.12 17.70 -37.99
CA LYS A 10 2.30 18.04 -39.16
C LYS A 10 1.82 19.49 -39.21
N ILE A 11 1.80 20.18 -38.07
CA ILE A 11 1.17 21.50 -37.96
C ILE A 11 2.21 22.62 -37.98
N LEU A 12 3.46 22.36 -37.57
CA LEU A 12 4.47 23.42 -37.52
C LEU A 12 5.29 23.52 -38.83
N PRO A 13 5.45 24.74 -39.38
CA PRO A 13 6.33 24.99 -40.52
C PRO A 13 7.81 24.73 -40.15
N ASP A 14 8.59 24.21 -41.12
CA ASP A 14 9.97 23.74 -40.90
C ASP A 14 10.93 24.82 -40.36
N SER A 15 10.65 26.10 -40.63
CA SER A 15 11.39 27.25 -40.07
C SER A 15 11.25 27.40 -38.55
N PHE A 16 10.15 26.90 -37.98
CA PHE A 16 9.88 26.96 -36.55
C PHE A 16 10.49 25.76 -35.80
N LYS A 17 10.60 24.59 -36.45
CA LYS A 17 11.32 23.41 -35.93
C LYS A 17 12.80 23.70 -35.68
N SER A 18 13.49 24.33 -36.65
CA SER A 18 14.90 24.69 -36.50
C SER A 18 15.17 25.69 -35.38
N HIS A 19 14.19 26.52 -34.99
CA HIS A 19 14.32 27.44 -33.86
C HIS A 19 13.96 26.82 -32.50
N LEU A 20 13.09 25.80 -32.48
CA LEU A 20 12.77 25.04 -31.25
C LEU A 20 13.88 24.07 -30.87
N ASP A 21 14.48 23.37 -31.84
CA ASP A 21 15.59 22.45 -31.61
C ASP A 21 16.85 23.14 -31.05
N LEU A 22 17.08 24.40 -31.44
CA LEU A 22 18.18 25.22 -30.93
C LEU A 22 17.90 25.87 -29.57
N ARG A 23 16.63 26.11 -29.20
CA ARG A 23 16.28 26.81 -27.95
C ARG A 23 15.91 25.90 -26.79
N PHE A 24 15.54 24.63 -27.02
CA PHE A 24 15.02 23.78 -25.94
C PHE A 24 15.61 22.34 -25.86
N PRO A 25 16.93 22.14 -26.02
CA PRO A 25 17.54 20.82 -25.73
C PRO A 25 17.31 20.40 -24.27
N ALA A 26 17.18 21.36 -23.35
CA ALA A 26 16.86 21.12 -21.94
C ALA A 26 15.44 20.57 -21.71
N TRP A 27 14.50 20.85 -22.61
CA TRP A 27 13.09 20.42 -22.47
C TRP A 27 12.92 18.98 -22.97
N HIS A 28 13.54 18.63 -24.11
CA HIS A 28 13.64 17.24 -24.55
C HIS A 28 14.41 16.38 -23.54
N ALA A 29 15.54 16.87 -23.01
CA ALA A 29 16.27 16.18 -21.95
C ALA A 29 15.45 16.02 -20.64
N ALA A 30 14.56 16.97 -20.31
CA ALA A 30 13.68 16.85 -19.15
C ALA A 30 12.54 15.84 -19.37
N ILE A 31 11.98 15.77 -20.58
CA ILE A 31 10.99 14.76 -20.96
C ILE A 31 11.61 13.37 -20.94
N ASP A 32 12.77 13.18 -21.58
CA ASP A 32 13.48 11.89 -21.59
C ASP A 32 13.85 11.45 -20.17
N LYS A 33 14.30 12.38 -19.32
CA LYS A 33 14.58 12.11 -17.91
C LYS A 33 13.32 11.73 -17.13
N SER A 34 12.18 12.34 -17.44
CA SER A 34 10.90 11.99 -16.82
C SER A 34 10.39 10.61 -17.25
N GLU A 35 10.58 10.22 -18.52
CA GLU A 35 10.22 8.89 -19.02
C GLU A 35 11.07 7.79 -18.38
N ILE A 36 12.38 8.03 -18.25
CA ILE A 36 13.29 7.11 -17.57
C ILE A 36 12.90 6.96 -16.09
N GLN A 37 12.56 8.06 -15.41
CA GLN A 37 12.10 8.01 -14.02
C GLN A 37 10.77 7.26 -13.86
N ILE A 38 9.82 7.45 -14.78
CA ILE A 38 8.54 6.73 -14.76
C ILE A 38 8.76 5.23 -14.97
N LYS A 39 9.62 4.83 -15.92
CA LYS A 39 9.94 3.41 -16.14
C LYS A 39 10.56 2.77 -14.91
N ILE A 40 11.58 3.40 -14.31
CA ILE A 40 12.24 2.92 -13.09
C ILE A 40 11.24 2.82 -11.93
N TRP A 41 10.34 3.79 -11.80
CA TRP A 41 9.29 3.77 -10.77
C TRP A 41 8.29 2.64 -11.01
N LEU A 42 7.87 2.42 -12.26
CA LEU A 42 6.95 1.35 -12.66
C LEU A 42 7.54 -0.04 -12.39
N GLU A 43 8.83 -0.23 -12.70
CA GLU A 43 9.56 -1.47 -12.41
C GLU A 43 9.62 -1.74 -10.90
N LYS A 44 9.87 -0.71 -10.09
CA LYS A 44 9.84 -0.82 -8.62
C LYS A 44 8.45 -1.14 -8.08
N LEU A 45 7.40 -0.50 -8.62
CA LEU A 45 6.01 -0.79 -8.31
C LEU A 45 5.66 -2.24 -8.61
N LEU A 46 6.01 -2.71 -9.81
CA LEU A 46 5.76 -4.09 -10.22
C LEU A 46 6.50 -5.07 -9.29
N SER A 47 7.78 -4.81 -8.99
CA SER A 47 8.58 -5.67 -8.12
C SER A 47 7.99 -5.78 -6.70
N GLU A 48 7.55 -4.67 -6.10
CA GLU A 48 6.95 -4.70 -4.76
C GLU A 48 5.53 -5.28 -4.78
N LEU A 49 4.76 -5.10 -5.86
CA LEU A 49 3.47 -5.77 -6.05
C LEU A 49 3.63 -7.29 -6.13
N VAL A 50 4.56 -7.78 -6.95
CA VAL A 50 4.86 -9.22 -7.07
C VAL A 50 5.30 -9.79 -5.74
N LYS A 51 6.17 -9.08 -4.99
CA LYS A 51 6.60 -9.49 -3.66
C LYS A 51 5.44 -9.61 -2.67
N ASN A 52 4.55 -8.62 -2.64
CA ASN A 52 3.38 -8.66 -1.74
C ASN A 52 2.36 -9.72 -2.17
N ALA A 53 2.19 -9.94 -3.47
CA ALA A 53 1.33 -11.01 -3.99
C ALA A 53 1.86 -12.40 -3.60
N LEU A 54 3.17 -12.63 -3.74
CA LEU A 54 3.81 -13.88 -3.34
C LEU A 54 3.69 -14.09 -1.82
N LEU A 55 3.89 -13.04 -1.02
CA LEU A 55 3.67 -13.10 0.42
C LEU A 55 2.21 -13.43 0.76
N ALA A 56 1.24 -12.84 0.08
CA ALA A 56 -0.19 -13.12 0.29
C ALA A 56 -0.53 -14.59 -0.02
N VAL A 57 0.04 -15.16 -1.08
CA VAL A 57 -0.13 -16.59 -1.41
C VAL A 57 0.46 -17.49 -0.32
N VAL A 58 1.68 -17.19 0.14
CA VAL A 58 2.34 -17.96 1.22
C VAL A 58 1.54 -17.88 2.52
N VAL A 59 1.10 -16.68 2.90
CA VAL A 59 0.28 -16.46 4.10
C VAL A 59 -1.07 -17.17 3.97
N SER A 60 -1.70 -17.17 2.79
CA SER A 60 -2.93 -17.93 2.54
C SER A 60 -2.74 -19.42 2.72
N GLY A 61 -1.72 -20.00 2.09
CA GLY A 61 -1.43 -21.42 2.21
C GLY A 61 -1.15 -21.83 3.66
N ALA A 62 -0.30 -21.08 4.35
CA ALA A 62 0.02 -21.33 5.76
C ALA A 62 -1.21 -21.19 6.67
N TYR A 63 -2.05 -20.19 6.42
CA TYR A 63 -3.26 -19.95 7.21
C TYR A 63 -4.31 -21.04 7.00
N ILE A 64 -4.53 -21.48 5.75
CA ILE A 64 -5.41 -22.60 5.44
C ILE A 64 -4.92 -23.87 6.13
N ALA A 65 -3.62 -24.18 6.03
CA ALA A 65 -3.03 -25.33 6.70
C ALA A 65 -3.22 -25.26 8.23
N GLY A 66 -3.02 -24.08 8.82
CA GLY A 66 -3.28 -23.83 10.24
C GLY A 66 -4.74 -24.06 10.65
N LEU A 67 -5.70 -23.61 9.85
CA LEU A 67 -7.13 -23.83 10.10
C LEU A 67 -7.50 -25.31 10.03
N TYR A 68 -6.96 -26.06 9.07
CA TYR A 68 -7.16 -27.52 9.01
C TYR A 68 -6.53 -28.24 10.20
N PHE A 69 -5.34 -27.82 10.63
CA PHE A 69 -4.71 -28.35 11.82
C PHE A 69 -5.54 -28.06 13.08
N LEU A 70 -6.08 -26.85 13.22
CA LEU A 70 -6.99 -26.47 14.31
C LEU A 70 -8.26 -27.31 14.30
N ARG A 71 -8.85 -27.54 13.11
CA ARG A 71 -10.03 -28.41 12.95
C ARG A 71 -9.74 -29.84 13.40
N GLY A 72 -8.62 -30.41 12.96
CA GLY A 72 -8.20 -31.74 13.38
C GLY A 72 -7.98 -31.83 14.88
N SER A 73 -7.27 -30.85 15.46
CA SER A 73 -7.01 -30.78 16.89
C SER A 73 -8.30 -30.64 17.71
N TRP A 74 -9.25 -29.84 17.25
CA TRP A 74 -10.56 -29.69 17.89
C TRP A 74 -11.36 -30.99 17.86
N HIS A 75 -11.41 -31.69 16.73
CA HIS A 75 -12.07 -32.99 16.64
C HIS A 75 -11.42 -34.04 17.54
N LEU A 76 -10.08 -34.07 17.61
CA LEU A 76 -9.37 -34.97 18.52
C LEU A 76 -9.70 -34.64 19.98
N PHE A 77 -9.68 -33.36 20.35
CA PHE A 77 -10.01 -32.90 21.70
C PHE A 77 -11.45 -33.28 22.08
N ALA A 78 -12.42 -32.99 21.21
CA ALA A 78 -13.84 -33.28 21.45
C ALA A 78 -14.12 -34.79 21.66
N ASN A 79 -13.32 -35.66 21.05
CA ASN A 79 -13.45 -37.12 21.20
C ASN A 79 -12.81 -37.67 22.49
N THR A 80 -12.07 -36.86 23.26
CA THR A 80 -11.51 -37.29 24.54
C THR A 80 -12.54 -37.19 25.67
N LEU A 81 -12.36 -38.01 26.73
CA LEU A 81 -13.23 -37.95 27.92
C LEU A 81 -13.23 -36.54 28.55
N MET A 82 -12.07 -35.89 28.65
CA MET A 82 -11.98 -34.52 29.16
C MET A 82 -12.64 -33.48 28.25
N GLY A 83 -12.49 -33.61 26.93
CA GLY A 83 -13.12 -32.69 25.98
C GLY A 83 -14.65 -32.81 26.00
N SER A 84 -15.18 -34.03 26.03
CA SER A 84 -16.63 -34.25 26.13
C SER A 84 -17.21 -33.70 27.44
N GLN A 85 -16.53 -33.90 28.58
CA GLN A 85 -16.93 -33.31 29.85
C GLN A 85 -16.85 -31.78 29.81
N TYR A 86 -15.79 -31.20 29.25
CA TYR A 86 -15.62 -29.75 29.14
C TYR A 86 -16.73 -29.09 28.31
N ILE A 87 -17.04 -29.65 27.14
CA ILE A 87 -18.10 -29.15 26.25
C ILE A 87 -19.47 -29.21 26.95
N ASN A 88 -19.74 -30.30 27.67
CA ASN A 88 -21.03 -30.50 28.34
C ASN A 88 -21.18 -29.71 29.65
N SER A 89 -20.10 -29.39 30.35
CA SER A 89 -20.15 -28.80 31.70
C SER A 89 -19.86 -27.31 31.77
N VAL A 90 -19.05 -26.76 30.86
CA VAL A 90 -18.53 -25.38 31.03
C VAL A 90 -19.14 -24.41 30.04
N ASP A 91 -19.24 -24.77 28.75
CA ASP A 91 -19.55 -23.74 27.75
C ASP A 91 -20.04 -24.30 26.40
N VAL A 92 -21.28 -24.81 26.39
CA VAL A 92 -21.93 -25.31 25.17
C VAL A 92 -22.00 -24.22 24.09
N ALA A 93 -22.23 -22.96 24.48
CA ALA A 93 -22.31 -21.83 23.57
C ALA A 93 -20.98 -21.61 22.83
N ARG A 94 -19.86 -21.50 23.56
CA ARG A 94 -18.52 -21.34 22.94
C ARG A 94 -18.10 -22.54 22.11
N ALA A 95 -18.41 -23.76 22.55
CA ALA A 95 -18.14 -24.97 21.78
C ALA A 95 -18.93 -24.97 20.44
N SER A 96 -20.16 -24.46 20.45
CA SER A 96 -20.97 -24.30 19.23
C SER A 96 -20.38 -23.26 18.28
N GLU A 97 -19.84 -22.16 18.80
CA GLU A 97 -19.21 -21.10 18.00
C GLU A 97 -17.92 -21.57 17.35
N ILE A 98 -17.06 -22.28 18.09
CA ILE A 98 -15.84 -22.88 17.55
C ILE A 98 -16.20 -23.88 16.45
N SER A 99 -17.20 -24.73 16.70
CA SER A 99 -17.67 -25.70 15.69
C SER A 99 -18.24 -25.00 14.45
N ARG A 100 -18.92 -23.85 14.63
CA ARG A 100 -19.42 -23.02 13.52
C ARG A 100 -18.26 -22.44 12.70
N VAL A 101 -17.23 -21.88 13.33
CA VAL A 101 -16.02 -21.40 12.64
C VAL A 101 -15.36 -22.53 11.85
N LEU A 102 -15.25 -23.72 12.45
CA LEU A 102 -14.61 -24.89 11.83
C LEU A 102 -15.45 -25.55 10.72
N SER A 103 -16.74 -25.24 10.66
CA SER A 103 -17.65 -25.66 9.59
C SER A 103 -17.56 -24.79 8.34
N LEU A 104 -16.94 -23.61 8.42
CA LEU A 104 -16.79 -22.71 7.28
C LEU A 104 -15.83 -23.26 6.22
N GLU A 105 -16.03 -22.83 4.98
CA GLU A 105 -15.11 -23.10 3.89
C GLU A 105 -13.79 -22.34 4.09
N PHE A 106 -12.77 -23.00 4.64
CA PHE A 106 -11.49 -22.38 4.98
C PHE A 106 -10.79 -21.68 3.81
N LYS A 107 -10.97 -22.18 2.58
CA LYS A 107 -10.45 -21.53 1.37
C LYS A 107 -11.09 -20.15 1.16
N LYS A 108 -12.42 -20.09 1.22
CA LYS A 108 -13.18 -18.84 1.05
C LYS A 108 -12.88 -17.88 2.20
N LEU A 109 -12.89 -18.38 3.44
CA LEU A 109 -12.58 -17.61 4.64
C LEU A 109 -11.17 -17.00 4.58
N SER A 110 -10.15 -17.80 4.26
CA SER A 110 -8.76 -17.33 4.14
C SER A 110 -8.63 -16.26 3.07
N PHE A 111 -9.23 -16.47 1.90
CA PHE A 111 -9.18 -15.51 0.81
C PHE A 111 -9.85 -14.18 1.18
N THR A 112 -11.03 -14.23 1.81
CA THR A 112 -11.73 -13.03 2.31
C THR A 112 -10.86 -12.26 3.32
N ILE A 113 -10.28 -12.95 4.30
CA ILE A 113 -9.45 -12.33 5.33
C ILE A 113 -8.23 -11.66 4.70
N ILE A 114 -7.56 -12.33 3.76
CA ILE A 114 -6.35 -11.80 3.11
C ILE A 114 -6.67 -10.61 2.23
N LEU A 115 -7.76 -10.66 1.47
CA LEU A 115 -8.18 -9.55 0.63
C LEU A 115 -8.56 -8.32 1.48
N LEU A 116 -9.27 -8.53 2.59
CA LEU A 116 -9.56 -7.48 3.56
C LEU A 116 -8.29 -6.94 4.22
N ALA A 117 -7.35 -7.82 4.60
CA ALA A 117 -6.08 -7.40 5.19
C ALA A 117 -5.24 -6.58 4.20
N ILE A 118 -5.17 -6.97 2.92
CA ILE A 118 -4.44 -6.23 1.89
C ILE A 118 -5.07 -4.85 1.67
N THR A 119 -6.39 -4.80 1.51
CA THR A 119 -7.11 -3.54 1.25
C THR A 119 -7.01 -2.58 2.43
N THR A 120 -7.29 -3.03 3.65
CA THR A 120 -7.19 -2.21 4.86
C THR A 120 -5.76 -1.74 5.11
N SER A 121 -4.76 -2.61 4.96
CA SER A 121 -3.35 -2.25 5.11
C SER A 121 -2.87 -1.28 4.04
N GLY A 122 -3.34 -1.44 2.79
CA GLY A 122 -3.03 -0.54 1.69
C GLY A 122 -3.58 0.86 1.93
N VAL A 123 -4.87 0.96 2.31
CA VAL A 123 -5.52 2.23 2.64
C VAL A 123 -4.83 2.89 3.84
N ALA A 124 -4.59 2.14 4.92
CA ALA A 124 -3.88 2.65 6.09
C ALA A 124 -2.48 3.14 5.73
N GLY A 125 -1.76 2.41 4.86
CA GLY A 125 -0.47 2.82 4.37
C GLY A 125 -0.51 4.13 3.59
N ILE A 126 -1.41 4.25 2.61
CA ILE A 126 -1.55 5.46 1.81
C ILE A 126 -1.88 6.65 2.71
N ILE A 127 -2.85 6.51 3.61
CA ILE A 127 -3.23 7.56 4.56
C ILE A 127 -2.03 7.95 5.44
N SER A 128 -1.30 6.97 5.98
CA SER A 128 -0.13 7.23 6.83
C SER A 128 0.98 7.99 6.09
N GLN A 129 1.13 7.74 4.79
CA GLN A 129 2.12 8.39 3.94
C GLN A 129 1.70 9.80 3.55
N LEU A 130 0.42 10.02 3.22
CA LEU A 130 -0.13 11.33 2.85
C LEU A 130 -0.16 12.30 4.03
N THR A 131 -0.45 11.81 5.24
CA THR A 131 -0.63 12.64 6.43
C THR A 131 0.67 12.93 7.18
N MET A 132 1.84 12.51 6.66
CA MET A 132 3.13 12.47 7.37
C MET A 132 3.15 11.64 8.66
N LEU A 133 2.04 11.01 9.06
CA LEU A 133 1.98 10.22 10.28
C LEU A 133 2.95 9.03 10.25
N ARG A 134 3.44 8.60 9.08
CA ARG A 134 4.52 7.61 8.98
C ARG A 134 5.75 7.98 9.83
N ARG A 135 6.13 9.25 9.96
CA ARG A 135 7.25 9.63 10.85
C ARG A 135 6.93 9.35 12.31
N PHE A 136 5.70 9.62 12.73
CA PHE A 136 5.23 9.26 14.07
C PHE A 136 5.08 7.74 14.27
N PHE A 137 4.67 7.00 13.24
CA PHE A 137 4.41 5.57 13.33
C PHE A 137 5.63 4.67 13.14
N TYR A 138 6.63 5.12 12.38
CA TYR A 138 7.76 4.28 11.95
C TYR A 138 9.10 4.77 12.47
N VAL A 139 9.30 6.10 12.61
CA VAL A 139 10.52 6.67 13.20
C VAL A 139 10.39 6.72 14.74
N GLY A 140 9.16 6.80 15.26
CA GLY A 140 8.86 6.56 16.68
C GLY A 140 9.11 5.09 17.05
N ARG A 141 10.23 4.82 17.75
CA ARG A 141 10.75 3.50 18.17
C ARG A 141 9.81 2.57 18.96
N SER A 142 8.56 2.97 19.26
CA SER A 142 7.74 2.21 20.21
C SER A 142 7.00 1.03 19.54
N PRO A 143 7.29 -0.22 19.92
CA PRO A 143 6.53 -1.39 19.44
C PRO A 143 5.05 -1.30 19.81
N LEU A 144 4.68 -0.56 20.86
CA LEU A 144 3.29 -0.33 21.27
C LEU A 144 2.48 0.43 20.21
N VAL A 145 3.08 1.41 19.55
CA VAL A 145 2.39 2.17 18.50
C VAL A 145 2.11 1.26 17.30
N LYS A 146 3.08 0.41 16.92
CA LYS A 146 2.90 -0.58 15.86
C LYS A 146 1.79 -1.58 16.20
N LEU A 147 1.76 -2.06 17.44
CA LEU A 147 0.70 -2.95 17.94
C LEU A 147 -0.67 -2.27 17.92
N PHE A 148 -0.76 -1.00 18.31
CA PHE A 148 -2.02 -0.24 18.28
C PHE A 148 -2.58 -0.14 16.86
N TRP A 149 -1.75 0.24 15.89
CA TRP A 149 -2.18 0.36 14.49
C TRP A 149 -2.51 -0.99 13.84
N MET A 150 -1.72 -2.01 14.16
CA MET A 150 -2.01 -3.38 13.74
C MET A 150 -3.32 -3.89 14.34
N GLY A 151 -3.59 -3.57 15.60
CA GLY A 151 -4.85 -3.86 16.28
C GLY A 151 -6.03 -3.13 15.64
N LEU A 152 -5.85 -1.87 15.24
CA LEU A 152 -6.88 -1.08 14.56
C LEU A 152 -7.19 -1.67 13.17
N ALA A 153 -6.15 -1.98 12.38
CA ALA A 153 -6.31 -2.65 11.09
C ALA A 153 -7.01 -4.02 11.23
N SER A 154 -6.58 -4.81 12.21
CA SER A 154 -7.20 -6.11 12.53
C SER A 154 -8.65 -5.94 12.97
N GLY A 155 -8.96 -4.92 13.76
CA GLY A 155 -10.33 -4.59 14.18
C GLY A 155 -11.25 -4.23 13.02
N MET A 156 -10.75 -3.48 12.04
CA MET A 156 -11.50 -3.17 10.81
C MET A 156 -11.78 -4.42 9.99
N VAL A 157 -10.79 -5.31 9.84
CA VAL A 157 -10.97 -6.60 9.16
C VAL A 157 -11.97 -7.47 9.92
N ALA A 158 -11.86 -7.55 11.26
CA ALA A 158 -12.74 -8.32 12.12
C ALA A 158 -14.20 -7.87 12.02
N HIS A 159 -14.44 -6.56 12.04
CA HIS A 159 -15.79 -6.00 11.90
C HIS A 159 -16.43 -6.40 10.57
N ARG A 160 -15.69 -6.27 9.46
CA ARG A 160 -16.17 -6.72 8.13
C ARG A 160 -16.40 -8.23 8.06
N LEU A 161 -15.60 -9.01 8.77
CA LEU A 161 -15.74 -10.46 8.81
C LEU A 161 -16.96 -10.89 9.64
N THR A 162 -17.21 -10.21 10.75
CA THR A 162 -18.41 -10.38 11.58
C THR A 162 -19.68 -10.10 10.78
N ASP A 163 -19.71 -9.03 9.98
CA ASP A 163 -20.87 -8.73 9.14
C ASP A 163 -21.10 -9.81 8.05
N HIS A 164 -20.03 -10.37 7.49
CA HIS A 164 -20.14 -11.31 6.38
C HIS A 164 -20.47 -12.75 6.80
N TYR A 165 -19.95 -13.20 7.96
CA TYR A 165 -20.11 -14.58 8.43
C TYR A 165 -20.98 -14.71 9.70
N HIS A 166 -21.50 -13.60 10.23
CA HIS A 166 -22.25 -13.55 11.49
C HIS A 166 -21.53 -14.23 12.65
N LEU A 167 -20.22 -14.00 12.72
CA LEU A 167 -19.33 -14.50 13.78
C LEU A 167 -19.18 -13.47 14.89
N GLU A 168 -18.98 -13.92 16.12
CA GLU A 168 -18.66 -13.03 17.22
C GLU A 168 -17.38 -12.24 16.93
N LEU A 169 -17.38 -10.96 17.33
CA LEU A 169 -16.28 -10.03 17.05
C LEU A 169 -14.93 -10.55 17.57
N HIS A 170 -14.94 -11.19 18.74
CA HIS A 170 -13.73 -11.68 19.38
C HIS A 170 -13.09 -12.87 18.61
N LEU A 171 -13.91 -13.75 18.03
CA LEU A 171 -13.46 -14.82 17.14
C LEU A 171 -12.97 -14.28 15.81
N SER A 172 -13.73 -13.37 15.20
CA SER A 172 -13.33 -12.69 13.96
C SER A 172 -11.97 -12.00 14.12
N PHE A 173 -11.78 -11.30 15.25
CA PHE A 173 -10.53 -10.63 15.57
C PHE A 173 -9.36 -11.61 15.74
N SER A 174 -9.57 -12.71 16.47
CA SER A 174 -8.55 -13.73 16.68
C SER A 174 -8.12 -14.40 15.37
N LEU A 175 -9.07 -14.68 14.48
CA LEU A 175 -8.83 -15.26 13.16
C LEU A 175 -8.03 -14.31 12.26
N CYS A 176 -8.38 -13.03 12.23
CA CYS A 176 -7.72 -12.09 11.33
C CYS A 176 -6.41 -11.49 11.88
N LEU A 177 -6.13 -11.61 13.18
CA LEU A 177 -4.97 -10.96 13.83
C LEU A 177 -3.65 -11.31 13.13
N LEU A 178 -3.35 -12.60 13.02
CA LEU A 178 -2.08 -13.10 12.49
C LEU A 178 -1.88 -12.77 11.00
N PRO A 179 -2.83 -13.09 10.08
CA PRO A 179 -2.66 -12.74 8.67
C PRO A 179 -2.60 -11.22 8.46
N THR A 180 -3.36 -10.44 9.23
CA THR A 180 -3.31 -8.97 9.14
C THR A 180 -1.96 -8.45 9.63
N ALA A 181 -1.42 -8.95 10.73
CA ALA A 181 -0.12 -8.55 11.27
C ALA A 181 1.03 -8.71 10.26
N VAL A 182 1.08 -9.86 9.58
CA VAL A 182 2.11 -10.19 8.59
C VAL A 182 1.99 -9.29 7.36
N LEU A 183 0.79 -9.17 6.81
CA LEU A 183 0.55 -8.39 5.60
C LEU A 183 0.68 -6.88 5.83
N PHE A 184 0.20 -6.39 6.98
CA PHE A 184 0.26 -4.98 7.35
C PHE A 184 1.70 -4.46 7.35
N SER A 185 2.62 -5.21 7.95
CA SER A 185 4.03 -4.83 8.02
C SER A 185 4.69 -4.77 6.64
N SER A 186 4.42 -5.74 5.77
CA SER A 186 4.98 -5.79 4.41
C SER A 186 4.40 -4.71 3.50
N ILE A 187 3.08 -4.52 3.55
CA ILE A 187 2.38 -3.54 2.71
C ILE A 187 2.79 -2.13 3.09
N LEU A 188 2.86 -1.81 4.38
CA LEU A 188 3.36 -0.51 4.83
C LEU A 188 4.79 -0.25 4.38
N ALA A 189 5.68 -1.24 4.51
CA ALA A 189 7.06 -1.10 4.06
C ALA A 189 7.15 -0.86 2.54
N SER A 190 6.26 -1.48 1.77
CA SER A 190 6.18 -1.33 0.31
C SER A 190 5.65 0.05 -0.07
N VAL A 191 4.53 0.47 0.54
CA VAL A 191 3.95 1.81 0.38
C VAL A 191 4.99 2.88 0.68
N GLY A 192 5.77 2.68 1.74
CA GLY A 192 6.80 3.63 2.13
C GLY A 192 7.99 3.75 1.18
N LYS A 193 8.22 2.77 0.31
CA LYS A 193 9.22 2.83 -0.77
C LYS A 193 8.63 3.41 -2.06
N LEU A 194 7.33 3.20 -2.28
CA LEU A 194 6.64 3.51 -3.53
C LEU A 194 6.16 4.94 -3.61
N LEU A 195 5.63 5.45 -2.50
CA LEU A 195 5.14 6.81 -2.42
C LEU A 195 6.23 7.71 -1.83
N PRO A 196 6.63 8.79 -2.51
CA PRO A 196 7.47 9.80 -1.88
C PRO A 196 6.76 10.31 -0.62
N GLU A 197 7.50 10.56 0.46
CA GLU A 197 6.94 11.30 1.58
C GLU A 197 6.47 12.63 1.03
N LEU A 198 5.19 12.95 1.21
CA LEU A 198 4.63 14.25 0.85
C LEU A 198 5.15 15.26 1.87
N ASN A 199 6.45 15.51 1.83
CA ASN A 199 7.10 16.39 2.75
C ASN A 199 6.81 17.80 2.28
N VAL A 200 5.76 18.41 2.87
CA VAL A 200 5.33 19.79 2.59
C VAL A 200 6.52 20.75 2.64
N ALA A 201 7.51 20.51 3.50
CA ALA A 201 8.74 21.29 3.53
C ALA A 201 9.60 21.11 2.28
N SER A 202 9.83 19.88 1.80
CA SER A 202 10.60 19.66 0.55
C SER A 202 9.81 20.06 -0.69
N PHE A 203 8.48 19.97 -0.66
CA PHE A 203 7.62 20.49 -1.72
C PHE A 203 7.67 22.02 -1.78
N MET A 204 7.57 22.69 -0.63
CA MET A 204 7.70 24.15 -0.51
C MET A 204 9.11 24.64 -0.85
N GLN A 205 10.15 23.87 -0.54
CA GLN A 205 11.54 24.18 -0.91
C GLN A 205 11.75 24.04 -2.41
N ASN A 206 11.31 22.93 -3.03
CA ASN A 206 11.33 22.77 -4.49
C ASN A 206 10.50 23.86 -5.20
N TYR A 207 9.38 24.29 -4.60
CA TYR A 207 8.57 25.38 -5.15
C TYR A 207 9.29 26.73 -5.07
N ARG A 208 10.01 27.00 -3.96
CA ARG A 208 10.85 28.21 -3.80
C ARG A 208 12.00 28.23 -4.81
N GLU A 209 12.76 27.15 -4.90
CA GLU A 209 13.89 27.06 -5.84
C GLU A 209 13.43 27.24 -7.29
N ARG A 210 12.28 26.66 -7.67
CA ARG A 210 11.71 26.87 -9.01
C ARG A 210 11.28 28.32 -9.25
N LYS A 211 10.75 29.00 -8.22
CA LYS A 211 10.36 30.41 -8.31
C LYS A 211 11.57 31.33 -8.45
N GLU A 212 12.66 31.03 -7.74
CA GLU A 212 13.93 31.76 -7.85
C GLU A 212 14.59 31.55 -9.22
N ILE A 213 14.60 30.33 -9.74
CA ILE A 213 15.10 30.04 -11.09
C ILE A 213 14.26 30.76 -12.16
N GLN A 214 12.95 30.85 -11.98
CA GLN A 214 12.08 31.58 -12.90
C GLN A 214 12.38 33.08 -12.88
N ALA A 215 12.51 33.68 -11.69
CA ALA A 215 12.86 35.09 -11.54
C ALA A 215 14.21 35.42 -12.19
N LEU A 216 15.23 34.57 -11.99
CA LEU A 216 16.54 34.74 -12.63
C LEU A 216 16.48 34.66 -14.16
N LYS A 217 15.63 33.80 -14.71
CA LYS A 217 15.41 33.71 -16.16
C LYS A 217 14.73 34.96 -16.72
N ASP A 218 13.76 35.50 -15.99
CA ASP A 218 13.03 36.70 -16.39
C ASP A 218 13.95 37.94 -16.36
N ASP A 219 14.82 38.07 -15.35
CA ASP A 219 15.83 39.13 -15.28
C ASP A 219 16.87 39.01 -16.40
N LEU A 220 17.33 37.80 -16.69
CA LEU A 220 18.29 37.56 -17.76
C LEU A 220 17.68 37.85 -19.15
N ALA A 221 16.39 37.61 -19.33
CA ALA A 221 15.66 37.99 -20.55
C ALA A 221 15.49 39.51 -20.68
N ARG A 222 15.34 40.25 -19.57
CA ARG A 222 15.32 41.73 -19.59
C ARG A 222 16.67 42.32 -20.00
N LEU A 223 17.76 41.84 -19.40
CA LEU A 223 19.12 42.28 -19.71
C LEU A 223 19.53 42.00 -21.16
N GLN A 224 19.00 40.94 -21.78
CA GLN A 224 19.22 40.65 -23.20
C GLN A 224 18.42 41.56 -24.14
N ASN A 225 17.28 42.10 -23.69
CA ASN A 225 16.45 43.01 -24.48
C ASN A 225 16.91 44.48 -24.34
N GLU A 226 17.53 44.85 -23.23
CA GLU A 226 18.18 46.15 -23.00
C GLU A 226 19.58 46.22 -23.63
N GLY A 227 19.77 45.62 -24.82
CA GLY A 227 21.06 45.52 -25.50
C GLY A 227 21.88 46.82 -25.49
N PRO A 228 23.22 46.73 -25.47
CA PRO A 228 24.11 47.85 -25.13
C PRO A 228 23.78 49.05 -26.01
N GLU A 229 23.25 50.11 -25.39
CA GLU A 229 23.13 51.42 -26.02
C GLU A 229 24.52 51.78 -26.54
N LYS A 230 24.64 51.84 -27.87
CA LYS A 230 25.85 52.27 -28.58
C LYS A 230 25.98 53.78 -28.51
#